data_AF-A0A0A9EKZ7-F1
#
_entry.id   AF-A0A0A9EKZ7-F1
#
_cell.length_a   1.000
_cell.length_b   1.000
_cell.length_c   1.000
_cell.angle_alpha   90.00
_cell.angle_beta   90.00
_cell.angle_gamma   90.00
#
_symmetry.space_group_name_H-M   'P 1'
#
loop_
_entity.id
_entity.type
_entity.pdbx_description
1 polymer ?
#
loop_
_entity_poly.entity_id
_entity_poly.type
_entity_poly.pdbx_seq_one_letter_code
_entity_poly.pdbx_strand_id
1 'polypeptide(L)'
;MTEEEVRFLEKLTLFVGNAASANGWDNGAQVPQDPVRTAQIQAISRRMVGIVRSLSKFPTYRRRYRHVVKLLIAYSIEREGSCRSSASSHSVSFFEITQLEV
;
A
#
# COMPACT_ATOMS: atom_id res chain seq x y z
N MET A 1 -24.57 8.54 10.32
CA MET A 1 -24.57 7.07 10.15
C MET A 1 -25.21 6.51 11.40
N THR A 2 -26.24 5.68 11.27
CA THR A 2 -26.85 5.02 12.44
C THR A 2 -25.98 3.88 12.93
N GLU A 3 -26.18 3.41 14.16
CA GLU A 3 -25.41 2.29 14.73
C GLU A 3 -25.58 1.01 13.91
N GLU A 4 -26.79 0.77 13.39
CA GLU A 4 -27.11 -0.34 12.49
C GLU A 4 -26.31 -0.28 11.18
N GLU A 5 -26.19 0.91 10.58
CA GLU A 5 -25.40 1.13 9.37
C GLU A 5 -23.90 0.90 9.61
N VAL A 6 -23.40 1.24 10.79
CA VAL A 6 -22.01 0.99 11.19
C VAL A 6 -21.76 -0.51 11.34
N ARG A 7 -22.66 -1.24 12.00
CA ARG A 7 -22.60 -2.71 12.12
C ARG A 7 -22.70 -3.39 10.75
N PHE A 8 -23.54 -2.87 9.86
CA PHE A 8 -23.63 -3.34 8.48
C PHE A 8 -22.33 -3.11 7.69
N LEU A 9 -21.73 -1.92 7.81
CA LEU A 9 -20.43 -1.61 7.22
C LEU A 9 -19.32 -2.52 7.77
N GLU A 10 -19.29 -2.76 9.08
CA GLU A 10 -18.33 -3.64 9.74
C GLU A 10 -18.42 -5.06 9.18
N LYS A 11 -19.64 -5.63 9.14
CA LYS A 11 -19.90 -6.96 8.60
C LYS A 11 -19.43 -7.07 7.15
N LEU A 12 -19.73 -6.07 6.32
CA LEU A 12 -19.27 -6.04 4.93
C LEU A 12 -17.74 -5.98 4.82
N THR A 13 -17.09 -5.19 5.66
CA THR A 13 -15.65 -4.91 5.55
C THR A 13 -14.79 -6.05 6.07
N LEU A 14 -15.20 -6.72 7.15
CA LEU A 14 -14.44 -7.83 7.75
C LEU A 14 -14.52 -9.11 6.91
N PHE A 15 -15.63 -9.33 6.21
CA PHE A 15 -15.88 -10.55 5.44
C PHE A 15 -15.86 -10.38 3.93
N VAL A 16 -15.14 -9.37 3.42
CA VAL A 16 -15.00 -9.19 1.97
C VAL A 16 -14.47 -10.47 1.31
N GLY A 17 -15.27 -11.04 0.40
CA GLY A 17 -14.94 -12.24 -0.35
C GLY A 17 -15.28 -13.56 0.35
N ASN A 18 -15.82 -13.55 1.57
CA ASN A 18 -16.21 -14.75 2.31
C ASN A 18 -17.65 -14.62 2.86
N ALA A 19 -18.62 -14.79 1.97
CA ALA A 19 -20.04 -14.71 2.30
C ALA A 19 -20.51 -15.81 3.28
N ALA A 20 -19.87 -16.98 3.26
CA ALA A 20 -20.22 -18.08 4.15
C ALA A 20 -19.95 -17.72 5.62
N SER A 21 -18.80 -17.13 5.91
CA SER A 21 -18.47 -16.67 7.27
C SER A 21 -19.27 -15.43 7.68
N ALA A 22 -19.65 -14.58 6.74
CA ALA A 22 -20.52 -13.43 7.02
C ALA A 22 -21.90 -13.86 7.53
N ASN A 23 -22.48 -14.93 7.00
CA ASN A 23 -23.81 -15.39 7.38
C ASN A 23 -23.87 -15.97 8.80
N GLY A 24 -22.75 -16.52 9.30
CA GLY A 24 -22.67 -17.07 10.66
C GLY A 24 -22.41 -16.03 11.76
N TRP A 25 -22.01 -14.80 11.39
CA TRP A 25 -21.80 -13.73 12.35
C TRP A 25 -23.05 -12.84 12.44
N ASP A 26 -23.75 -12.95 13.56
CA ASP A 26 -24.80 -12.00 13.97
C ASP A 26 -24.19 -10.89 14.84
N ASN A 27 -23.94 -9.72 14.26
CA ASN A 27 -23.57 -8.49 14.98
C ASN A 27 -24.78 -7.54 15.16
N GLY A 28 -26.01 -8.02 14.90
CA GLY A 28 -27.20 -7.18 14.86
C GLY A 28 -27.19 -6.14 13.73
N ALA A 29 -26.38 -6.34 12.68
CA ALA A 29 -26.43 -5.51 11.49
C ALA A 29 -27.77 -5.69 10.76
N GLN A 30 -28.43 -4.58 10.51
CA GLN A 30 -29.63 -4.54 9.68
C GLN A 30 -29.29 -3.93 8.32
N VAL A 31 -29.86 -4.49 7.25
CA VAL A 31 -29.72 -3.92 5.92
C VAL A 31 -30.57 -2.65 5.85
N PRO A 32 -29.99 -1.49 5.48
CA PRO A 32 -30.78 -0.28 5.29
C PRO A 32 -31.90 -0.49 4.27
N GLN A 33 -33.10 0.00 4.58
CA GLN A 33 -34.28 -0.12 3.70
C GLN A 33 -34.09 0.61 2.36
N ASP A 34 -33.34 1.71 2.36
CA ASP A 34 -33.04 2.46 1.15
C ASP A 34 -31.94 1.77 0.32
N PRO A 35 -32.23 1.39 -0.94
CA PRO A 35 -31.23 0.78 -1.82
C PRO A 35 -30.06 1.71 -2.13
N VAL A 36 -30.29 3.03 -2.22
CA VAL A 36 -29.23 4.00 -2.48
C VAL A 36 -28.27 4.03 -1.29
N ARG A 37 -28.81 4.08 -0.07
CA ARG A 37 -28.02 4.02 1.16
C ARG A 37 -27.20 2.73 1.26
N THR A 38 -27.81 1.59 0.98
CA THR A 38 -27.12 0.29 0.98
C THR A 38 -25.95 0.29 -0.02
N ALA A 39 -26.17 0.78 -1.24
CA ALA A 39 -25.14 0.87 -2.26
C ALA A 39 -23.98 1.80 -1.84
N GLN A 40 -24.29 2.92 -1.18
CA GLN A 40 -23.27 3.83 -0.63
C GLN A 40 -22.39 3.14 0.41
N ILE A 41 -22.99 2.41 1.37
CA ILE A 41 -22.23 1.71 2.42
C ILE A 41 -21.35 0.60 1.82
N GLN A 42 -21.87 -0.15 0.85
CA GLN A 42 -21.08 -1.15 0.13
C GLN A 42 -19.92 -0.50 -0.65
N ALA A 43 -20.11 0.67 -1.24
CA ALA A 43 -19.05 1.40 -1.93
C ALA A 43 -17.95 1.85 -0.95
N ILE A 44 -18.32 2.30 0.25
CA ILE A 44 -17.37 2.64 1.32
C ILE A 44 -16.57 1.40 1.72
N SER A 45 -17.24 0.28 1.99
CA SER A 45 -16.58 -0.99 2.35
C SER A 45 -15.52 -1.42 1.31
N ARG A 46 -15.87 -1.39 0.01
CA ARG A 46 -14.93 -1.70 -1.08
C ARG A 46 -13.70 -0.78 -1.09
N ARG A 47 -13.90 0.52 -0.87
CA ARG A 47 -12.79 1.49 -0.79
C ARG A 47 -11.89 1.21 0.42
N MET A 48 -12.46 0.93 1.59
CA MET A 48 -11.69 0.58 2.78
C MET A 48 -10.82 -0.64 2.55
N VAL A 49 -11.38 -1.71 1.98
CA VAL A 49 -10.60 -2.91 1.66
C VAL A 49 -9.52 -2.64 0.62
N GLY A 50 -9.81 -1.82 -0.39
CA GLY A 50 -8.81 -1.36 -1.37
C GLY A 50 -7.63 -0.64 -0.70
N ILE A 51 -7.92 0.30 0.21
CA ILE A 51 -6.91 1.07 0.96
C ILE A 51 -6.09 0.15 1.87
N VAL A 52 -6.73 -0.74 2.63
CA VAL A 52 -6.00 -1.68 3.51
C VAL A 52 -5.13 -2.62 2.68
N ARG A 53 -5.62 -3.10 1.54
CA ARG A 53 -4.84 -3.95 0.63
C ARG A 53 -3.67 -3.21 -0.01
N SER A 54 -3.83 -1.93 -0.37
CA SER A 54 -2.71 -1.12 -0.85
C SER A 54 -1.71 -0.87 0.27
N LEU A 55 -2.17 -0.52 1.48
CA LEU A 55 -1.34 -0.32 2.68
C LEU A 55 -0.46 -1.53 2.99
N SER A 56 -1.01 -2.74 2.92
CA SER A 56 -0.27 -3.99 3.11
C SER A 56 0.83 -4.24 2.07
N LYS A 57 0.74 -3.60 0.89
CA LYS A 57 1.72 -3.70 -0.19
C LYS A 57 2.74 -2.56 -0.20
N PHE A 58 2.53 -1.49 0.55
CA PHE A 58 3.49 -0.38 0.56
C PHE A 58 4.86 -0.85 1.05
N PRO A 59 5.94 -0.40 0.40
CA PRO A 59 7.28 -0.68 0.89
C PRO A 59 7.45 0.02 2.25
N THR A 60 7.61 -0.78 3.29
CA THR A 60 7.93 -0.28 4.62
C THR A 60 9.26 0.50 4.57
N TYR A 61 9.48 1.38 5.53
CA TYR A 61 10.77 2.08 5.69
C TYR A 61 11.95 1.10 5.61
N ARG A 62 11.81 -0.09 6.22
CA ARG A 62 12.79 -1.18 6.16
C ARG A 62 13.07 -1.68 4.73
N ARG A 63 12.05 -1.84 3.87
CA ARG A 63 12.24 -2.24 2.47
C ARG A 63 12.94 -1.14 1.67
N ARG A 64 12.55 0.12 1.85
CA ARG A 64 13.18 1.27 1.19
C ARG A 64 14.64 1.43 1.60
N TYR A 65 14.94 1.37 2.89
CA TYR A 65 16.30 1.43 3.42
C TYR A 65 17.21 0.35 2.81
N ARG A 66 16.76 -0.92 2.82
CA ARG A 66 17.54 -2.01 2.21
C ARG A 66 17.77 -1.80 0.71
N HIS A 67 16.81 -1.24 -0.01
CA HIS A 67 16.94 -0.96 -1.43
C HIS A 67 18.04 0.08 -1.69
N VAL A 68 18.02 1.20 -0.93
CA VAL A 68 19.06 2.23 -1.00
C VAL A 68 20.45 1.65 -0.67
N VAL A 69 20.58 0.87 0.40
CA VAL A 69 21.87 0.24 0.76
C VAL A 69 22.38 -0.69 -0.35
N LYS A 70 21.48 -1.48 -0.98
CA LYS A 70 21.86 -2.33 -2.12
C LYS A 70 22.36 -1.51 -3.31
N LEU A 71 21.71 -0.39 -3.62
CA LEU A 71 22.13 0.51 -4.69
C LEU A 71 23.50 1.13 -4.40
N LEU A 72 23.75 1.57 -3.16
CA LEU A 72 25.04 2.12 -2.76
C LEU A 72 26.17 1.08 -2.85
N ILE A 73 25.91 -0.17 -2.44
CA ILE A 73 26.87 -1.27 -2.57
C ILE A 73 27.16 -1.54 -4.05
N ALA A 74 26.13 -1.63 -4.89
CA ALA A 74 26.28 -1.86 -6.33
C ALA A 74 27.10 -0.75 -7.00
N TYR A 75 26.79 0.52 -6.70
CA TYR A 75 27.54 1.68 -7.18
C TYR A 75 29.02 1.63 -6.77
N SER A 76 29.29 1.23 -5.53
CA SER A 76 30.66 1.15 -5.01
C SER A 76 31.47 0.08 -5.73
N ILE A 77 30.87 -1.10 -5.95
CA ILE A 77 31.51 -2.22 -6.68
C ILE A 77 31.77 -1.84 -8.14
N GLU A 78 30.79 -1.23 -8.82
CA GLU A 78 30.94 -0.78 -10.21
C GLU A 78 32.08 0.24 -10.33
N ARG A 79 32.12 1.21 -9.41
CA ARG A 79 33.16 2.22 -9.38
C ARG A 79 34.52 1.61 -9.04
N GLU A 80 34.62 0.69 -8.09
CA GLU A 80 35.87 0.01 -7.74
C GLU A 80 36.40 -0.88 -8.88
N GLY A 81 35.51 -1.51 -9.65
CA GLY A 81 35.84 -2.21 -10.89
C GLY A 81 36.31 -1.28 -12.01
N SER A 82 35.74 -0.08 -12.11
CA SER A 82 36.13 0.97 -13.07
C SER A 82 37.47 1.64 -12.70
N CYS A 83 37.72 1.86 -11.40
CA CYS A 83 38.95 2.48 -10.88
C CYS A 83 40.22 1.64 -11.13
N ARG A 84 40.11 0.34 -11.40
CA ARG A 84 41.27 -0.48 -11.82
C ARG A 84 41.75 -0.17 -13.24
N SER A 85 40.92 0.50 -14.05
CA SER A 85 41.24 0.80 -15.45
C SER A 85 41.40 2.30 -15.73
N SER A 86 40.89 3.19 -14.87
CA SER A 86 40.91 4.64 -15.13
C SER A 86 41.20 5.44 -13.87
N ALA A 87 42.48 5.67 -13.60
CA ALA A 87 42.90 6.77 -12.72
C ALA A 87 42.67 8.11 -13.43
N SER A 88 41.44 8.64 -13.42
CA SER A 88 41.21 10.07 -13.58
C SER A 88 39.86 10.48 -12.99
N SER A 89 39.94 11.44 -12.09
CA SER A 89 38.91 11.96 -11.21
C SER A 89 37.84 12.73 -11.97
N HIS A 90 36.55 12.49 -11.71
CA HIS A 90 35.52 13.53 -11.56
C HIS A 90 34.38 12.98 -10.69
N SER A 91 34.29 13.46 -9.44
CA SER A 91 33.21 13.13 -8.51
C SER A 91 31.97 13.96 -8.87
N VAL A 92 30.97 13.32 -9.47
CA VAL A 92 29.69 13.97 -9.77
C VAL A 92 28.87 14.05 -8.48
N SER A 93 28.42 15.27 -8.14
CA SER A 93 27.75 15.54 -6.86
C SER A 93 26.35 14.91 -6.82
N PHE A 94 25.99 14.40 -5.64
CA PHE A 94 24.77 13.66 -5.32
C PHE A 94 23.44 14.38 -5.66
N PHE A 95 23.48 15.67 -6.00
CA PHE A 95 22.29 16.50 -6.21
C PHE A 95 21.69 16.40 -7.63
N GLU A 96 22.40 15.86 -8.61
CA GLU A 96 21.91 15.78 -10.01
C GLU A 96 21.03 14.53 -10.28
N ILE A 97 21.05 13.51 -9.42
CA ILE A 97 20.34 12.24 -9.68
C ILE A 97 18.82 12.37 -9.47
N THR A 98 18.35 13.39 -8.73
CA THR A 98 16.90 13.59 -8.50
C THR A 98 16.20 14.46 -9.53
N GLN A 99 16.91 14.93 -10.57
CA GLN A 99 16.39 15.87 -11.59
C GLN A 99 16.32 15.26 -13.00
N LEU A 100 16.20 13.93 -13.14
CA LEU A 100 15.75 13.33 -14.40
C LEU A 100 14.30 12.86 -14.24
N GLU A 101 13.43 13.76 -14.72
CA GLU A 101 11.98 13.71 -14.92
C GLU A 101 11.46 12.36 -15.48
N VAL A 102 10.36 11.83 -14.91
CA VAL A 102 8.93 11.87 -15.36
C VAL A 102 8.52 10.59 -16.07
#